data_AF-A0A9D9Z3M4-F1
#
_entry.id   AF-A0A9D9Z3M4-F1
#
_cell.length_a   1.000
_cell.length_b   1.000
_cell.length_c   1.000
_cell.angle_alpha   90.00
_cell.angle_beta   90.00
_cell.angle_gamma   90.00
#
_symmetry.space_group_name_H-M   'P 1'
#
loop_
_entity.id
_entity.type
_entity.pdbx_description
1 polymer ?
#
loop_
_entity_poly.entity_id
_entity_poly.type
_entity_poly.pdbx_seq_one_letter_code
_entity_poly.pdbx_strand_id
1 'polypeptide(L)'
;MTRLSNGNQVIAALAIDQRGALKRLLAAAAGGGDFANDILVDFKKVISSEPTPYASSILLDAEYGVTASELRHADCGFIAAYEKTEYDASTPGRLPDLLPIWSAKRIKELGADAVKILLYYDVDDKPEINDIKHALVERIGS
;
A
#
# COMPACT_ATOMS: atom_id res chain seq x y z
N MET A 1 4.56 -15.57 -6.42
CA MET A 1 4.81 -14.72 -7.62
C MET A 1 3.82 -15.00 -8.75
N THR A 2 3.43 -16.26 -9.01
CA THR A 2 2.46 -16.59 -10.08
C THR A 2 1.12 -15.85 -9.95
N ARG A 3 0.58 -15.70 -8.73
CA ARG A 3 -0.66 -14.94 -8.49
C ARG A 3 -0.57 -13.43 -8.72
N LEU A 4 0.64 -12.86 -8.78
CA LEU A 4 0.85 -11.42 -8.96
C LEU A 4 1.18 -11.05 -10.41
N SER A 5 1.38 -12.04 -11.27
CA SER A 5 1.84 -11.88 -12.64
C SER A 5 0.80 -12.39 -13.62
N ASN A 6 0.74 -11.82 -14.82
CA ASN A 6 -0.10 -12.34 -15.89
C ASN A 6 0.48 -13.65 -16.48
N GLY A 7 -0.20 -14.21 -17.48
CA GLY A 7 0.23 -15.45 -18.16
C GLY A 7 1.62 -15.39 -18.82
N ASN A 8 2.15 -14.18 -19.07
CA ASN A 8 3.48 -13.96 -19.62
C ASN A 8 4.53 -13.69 -18.52
N GLN A 9 4.20 -13.94 -17.25
CA GLN A 9 5.06 -13.67 -16.08
C GLN A 9 5.43 -12.19 -15.90
N VAL A 10 4.58 -11.28 -16.38
CA VAL A 10 4.73 -9.83 -16.17
C VAL A 10 3.82 -9.37 -15.04
N ILE A 11 4.36 -8.58 -14.12
CA ILE A 11 3.59 -7.90 -13.08
C ILE A 11 2.97 -6.63 -13.70
N ALA A 12 1.71 -6.73 -14.11
CA ALA A 12 0.89 -5.63 -14.58
C ALA A 12 -0.06 -5.19 -13.46
N ALA A 13 0.51 -4.65 -12.38
CA ALA A 13 -0.22 -4.34 -11.17
C ALA A 13 -0.88 -2.95 -11.21
N LEU A 14 -2.09 -2.85 -10.66
CA LEU A 14 -2.78 -1.60 -10.37
C LEU A 14 -2.44 -1.13 -8.95
N ALA A 15 -2.01 0.13 -8.77
CA ALA A 15 -1.67 0.66 -7.45
C ALA A 15 -2.69 1.71 -6.98
N ILE A 16 -3.40 1.39 -5.89
CA ILE A 16 -4.34 2.30 -5.23
C ILE A 16 -4.22 2.24 -3.68
N ASP A 17 -3.00 2.21 -3.15
CA ASP A 17 -2.69 2.29 -1.71
C ASP A 17 -2.59 3.72 -1.17
N GLN A 18 -2.86 4.73 -2.00
CA GLN A 18 -2.83 6.12 -1.58
C GLN A 18 -3.94 6.41 -0.56
N ARG A 19 -3.56 7.09 0.52
CA ARG A 19 -4.43 7.49 1.63
C ARG A 19 -4.63 9.01 1.60
N GLY A 20 -3.85 9.77 2.38
CA GLY A 20 -3.95 11.23 2.43
C GLY A 20 -3.79 11.92 1.06
N ALA A 21 -2.96 11.38 0.17
CA ALA A 21 -2.82 11.90 -1.19
C ALA A 21 -4.11 11.74 -2.03
N LEU A 22 -4.80 10.60 -1.92
CA LEU A 22 -6.08 10.38 -2.59
C LEU A 22 -7.15 11.32 -2.02
N LYS A 23 -7.21 11.50 -0.69
CA LYS A 23 -8.14 12.44 -0.05
C LYS A 23 -7.97 13.86 -0.58
N ARG A 24 -6.71 14.34 -0.70
CA ARG A 24 -6.41 15.66 -1.28
C ARG A 24 -6.80 15.76 -2.76
N LEU A 25 -6.56 14.71 -3.53
CA LEU A 25 -6.93 14.66 -4.95
C LEU A 25 -8.44 14.77 -5.14
N LEU A 26 -9.22 14.02 -4.37
CA LEU A 26 -10.69 14.09 -4.40
C LEU A 26 -11.20 15.46 -3.96
N ALA A 27 -10.64 16.05 -2.90
CA ALA A 27 -10.96 17.41 -2.45
C ALA A 27 -10.72 18.44 -3.55
N ALA A 28 -9.57 18.38 -4.21
CA ALA A 28 -9.26 19.28 -5.31
C ALA A 28 -10.23 19.12 -6.49
N ALA A 29 -10.57 17.87 -6.87
CA ALA A 29 -11.50 17.59 -7.96
C ALA A 29 -12.93 18.07 -7.68
N ALA A 30 -13.35 18.08 -6.41
CA ALA A 30 -14.66 18.56 -5.99
C ALA A 30 -14.76 20.08 -5.80
N GLY A 31 -13.66 20.83 -6.00
CA GLY A 31 -13.61 22.27 -5.75
C GLY A 31 -13.44 22.65 -4.28
N GLY A 32 -12.98 21.72 -3.44
CA GLY A 32 -12.81 21.87 -1.99
C GLY A 32 -13.71 20.93 -1.18
N GLY A 33 -13.42 20.82 0.12
CA GLY A 33 -14.21 20.03 1.07
C GLY A 33 -13.36 19.16 1.99
N ASP A 34 -13.92 18.82 3.15
CA ASP A 34 -13.38 17.77 4.01
C ASP A 34 -14.26 16.53 3.85
N PHE A 35 -13.67 15.46 3.33
CA PHE A 35 -14.37 14.20 3.11
C PHE A 35 -14.13 13.24 4.26
N ALA A 36 -15.20 12.56 4.67
CA ALA A 36 -15.09 11.41 5.57
C ALA A 36 -14.24 10.31 4.92
N ASN A 37 -13.57 9.49 5.74
CA ASN A 37 -12.72 8.42 5.25
C ASN A 37 -13.49 7.38 4.41
N ASP A 38 -14.81 7.27 4.60
CA ASP A 38 -15.69 6.37 3.84
C ASP A 38 -15.62 6.62 2.32
N ILE A 39 -15.36 7.87 1.89
CA ILE A 39 -15.22 8.17 0.46
C ILE A 39 -14.00 7.44 -0.14
N LEU A 40 -12.93 7.24 0.64
CA LEU A 40 -11.73 6.56 0.18
C LEU A 40 -12.00 5.07 0.01
N VAL A 41 -12.77 4.50 0.94
CA VAL A 41 -13.19 3.10 0.89
C VAL A 41 -14.05 2.86 -0.35
N ASP A 42 -15.05 3.71 -0.59
CA ASP A 42 -15.95 3.55 -1.73
C ASP A 42 -15.25 3.78 -3.07
N PHE A 43 -14.34 4.77 -3.14
CA PHE A 43 -13.50 4.95 -4.32
C PHE A 43 -12.64 3.71 -4.61
N LYS A 44 -11.99 3.14 -3.57
CA LYS A 44 -11.17 1.93 -3.72
C LYS A 44 -12.01 0.71 -4.13
N LYS A 45 -13.26 0.59 -3.65
CA LYS A 45 -14.17 -0.48 -4.09
C LYS A 45 -14.44 -0.42 -5.58
N VAL A 46 -14.74 0.77 -6.12
CA VAL A 46 -14.96 0.96 -7.57
C VAL A 46 -13.70 0.64 -8.37
N ILE A 47 -12.54 1.10 -7.92
CA ILE A 47 -11.25 0.78 -8.56
C ILE A 47 -10.87 -0.70 -8.39
N SER A 48 -11.45 -1.41 -7.42
CA SER A 48 -11.23 -2.85 -7.31
C SER A 48 -12.19 -3.64 -8.20
N SER A 49 -13.44 -3.21 -8.38
CA SER A 49 -14.42 -3.96 -9.19
C SER A 49 -14.23 -3.80 -10.70
N GLU A 50 -13.93 -2.59 -11.18
CA GLU A 50 -13.97 -2.31 -12.63
C GLU A 50 -12.68 -2.63 -13.39
N PRO A 51 -11.47 -2.20 -12.96
CA PRO A 51 -10.25 -2.36 -13.74
C PRO A 51 -9.47 -3.66 -13.43
N THR A 52 -9.76 -4.35 -12.31
CA THR A 52 -9.01 -5.56 -11.93
C THR A 52 -9.17 -6.76 -12.87
N PRO A 53 -10.21 -6.91 -13.72
CA PRO A 53 -10.19 -7.91 -14.79
C PRO A 53 -9.05 -7.73 -15.80
N TYR A 54 -8.43 -6.54 -15.85
CA TYR A 54 -7.34 -6.19 -16.77
C TYR A 54 -5.97 -6.09 -16.09
N ALA A 55 -5.89 -6.30 -14.77
CA ALA A 55 -4.65 -6.22 -13.99
C ALA A 55 -4.24 -7.60 -13.47
N SER A 56 -2.93 -7.85 -13.36
CA SER A 56 -2.45 -9.10 -12.76
C SER A 56 -2.57 -9.11 -11.25
N SER A 57 -2.51 -7.94 -10.63
CA SER A 57 -2.68 -7.76 -9.18
C SER A 57 -3.08 -6.33 -8.85
N ILE A 58 -3.64 -6.12 -7.67
CA ILE A 58 -3.94 -4.81 -7.11
C ILE A 58 -3.18 -4.59 -5.80
N LEU A 59 -2.57 -3.41 -5.66
CA LEU A 59 -1.96 -2.92 -4.43
C LEU A 59 -2.93 -1.99 -3.69
N LEU A 60 -3.29 -2.35 -2.46
CA LEU A 60 -4.19 -1.62 -1.58
C LEU A 60 -3.55 -1.41 -0.19
N ASP A 61 -4.00 -0.41 0.55
CA ASP A 61 -3.60 -0.21 1.94
C ASP A 61 -4.45 -1.03 2.92
N ALA A 62 -3.87 -1.43 4.05
CA ALA A 62 -4.55 -2.24 5.06
C ALA A 62 -5.57 -1.46 5.92
N GLU A 63 -5.68 -0.13 5.77
CA GLU A 63 -6.58 0.70 6.59
C GLU A 63 -7.96 0.89 5.92
N TYR A 64 -7.98 1.19 4.62
CA TYR A 64 -9.19 1.48 3.85
C TYR A 64 -9.41 0.53 2.67
N GLY A 65 -8.38 -0.26 2.31
CA GLY A 65 -8.41 -1.13 1.15
C GLY A 65 -8.90 -2.55 1.40
N VAL A 66 -9.12 -2.96 2.66
CA VAL A 66 -9.48 -4.36 2.99
C VAL A 66 -10.77 -4.78 2.30
N THR A 67 -11.87 -4.03 2.46
CA THR A 67 -13.14 -4.35 1.79
C THR A 67 -13.04 -4.24 0.27
N ALA A 68 -12.23 -3.32 -0.25
CA ALA A 68 -11.99 -3.23 -1.69
C ALA A 68 -11.28 -4.48 -2.21
N SER A 69 -10.36 -5.06 -1.44
CA SER A 69 -9.63 -6.27 -1.84
C SER A 69 -10.57 -7.45 -2.10
N GLU A 70 -11.71 -7.53 -1.41
CA GLU A 70 -12.71 -8.60 -1.56
C GLU A 70 -13.50 -8.49 -2.88
N LEU A 71 -13.53 -7.30 -3.50
CA LEU A 71 -14.27 -7.02 -4.74
C LEU A 71 -13.43 -7.18 -6.02
N ARG A 72 -12.14 -7.50 -5.89
CA ARG A 72 -11.25 -7.66 -7.05
C ARG A 72 -11.67 -8.87 -7.88
N HIS A 73 -11.33 -8.84 -9.17
CA HIS A 73 -11.47 -9.99 -10.06
C HIS A 73 -10.76 -11.23 -9.48
N ALA A 74 -11.35 -12.41 -9.61
CA ALA A 74 -10.86 -13.64 -8.96
C ALA A 74 -9.40 -13.99 -9.31
N ASP A 75 -9.01 -13.70 -10.55
CA ASP A 75 -7.65 -13.94 -11.07
C ASP A 75 -6.65 -12.82 -10.75
N CYS A 76 -7.11 -11.72 -10.14
CA CYS A 76 -6.25 -10.60 -9.74
C CYS A 76 -5.63 -10.88 -8.36
N GLY A 77 -4.30 -10.87 -8.29
CA GLY A 77 -3.56 -10.98 -7.04
C GLY A 77 -3.75 -9.77 -6.11
N PHE A 78 -3.46 -9.94 -4.82
CA PHE A 78 -3.59 -8.87 -3.84
C PHE A 78 -2.25 -8.56 -3.16
N ILE A 79 -1.81 -7.29 -3.23
CA ILE A 79 -0.64 -6.77 -2.51
C ILE A 79 -1.14 -5.79 -1.44
N ALA A 80 -0.69 -5.95 -0.20
CA ALA A 80 -1.08 -5.06 0.90
C ALA A 80 0.09 -4.18 1.34
N ALA A 81 -0.12 -2.87 1.41
CA ALA A 81 0.83 -1.91 1.97
C ALA A 81 0.87 -2.02 3.50
N TYR A 82 2.08 -2.05 4.08
CA TYR A 82 2.31 -2.27 5.50
C TYR A 82 2.83 -1.02 6.24
N GLU A 83 3.34 -0.03 5.50
CA GLU A 83 3.84 1.22 6.08
C GLU A 83 2.73 2.22 6.46
N LYS A 84 3.06 3.15 7.37
CA LYS A 84 2.29 4.39 7.53
C LYS A 84 2.53 5.34 6.35
N THR A 85 1.49 6.09 5.95
CA THR A 85 1.61 7.06 4.84
C THR A 85 2.55 8.21 5.14
N GLU A 86 2.59 8.60 6.41
CA GLU A 86 3.26 9.80 6.86
C GLU A 86 4.60 9.44 7.49
N TYR A 87 5.58 10.30 7.26
CA TYR A 87 6.83 10.30 7.99
C TYR A 87 6.87 11.54 8.87
N ASP A 88 7.53 11.44 10.01
CA ASP A 88 7.79 12.60 10.86
C ASP A 88 8.78 13.53 10.16
N ALA A 89 8.28 14.66 9.65
CA ALA A 89 9.11 15.67 9.00
C ALA A 89 10.04 16.42 9.99
N SER A 90 9.81 16.28 11.30
CA SER A 90 10.65 16.88 12.34
C SER A 90 11.90 16.05 12.67
N THR A 91 11.91 14.77 12.29
CA THR A 91 13.03 13.85 12.53
C THR A 91 13.84 13.61 11.24
N PRO A 92 15.18 13.78 11.27
CA PRO A 92 16.03 13.46 10.12
C PRO A 92 15.89 11.99 9.66
N GLY A 93 16.11 11.76 8.37
CA GLY A 93 16.19 10.41 7.81
C GLY A 93 14.87 9.77 7.37
N ARG A 94 13.71 10.42 7.62
CA ARG A 94 12.37 9.92 7.24
C ARG A 94 12.20 8.44 7.61
N LEU A 95 12.46 8.15 8.88
CA LEU A 95 12.48 6.77 9.35
C LEU A 95 11.14 6.08 9.04
N PRO A 96 11.17 4.89 8.41
CA PRO A 96 9.96 4.13 8.10
C PRO A 96 9.25 3.71 9.38
N ASP A 97 7.93 3.78 9.37
CA ASP A 97 7.08 3.30 10.45
C ASP A 97 5.99 2.37 9.89
N LEU A 98 5.70 1.32 10.64
CA LEU A 98 4.76 0.27 10.26
C LEU A 98 3.40 0.53 10.89
N LEU A 99 2.34 0.04 10.25
CA LEU A 99 1.02 0.12 10.86
C LEU A 99 0.99 -0.69 12.16
N PRO A 100 0.63 -0.07 13.31
CA PRO A 100 0.93 -0.62 14.65
C PRO A 100 0.14 -1.89 15.00
N ILE A 101 -1.01 -2.09 14.34
CA ILE A 101 -1.87 -3.27 14.53
C ILE A 101 -1.71 -4.31 13.41
N TRP A 102 -0.76 -4.13 12.50
CA TRP A 102 -0.53 -5.06 11.39
C TRP A 102 0.80 -5.80 11.56
N SER A 103 0.85 -6.99 10.98
CA SER A 103 2.06 -7.81 10.83
C SER A 103 1.99 -8.52 9.49
N ALA A 104 3.14 -8.98 8.98
CA ALA A 104 3.16 -9.83 7.77
C ALA A 104 2.22 -11.04 7.90
N LYS A 105 2.12 -11.64 9.11
CA LYS A 105 1.16 -12.70 9.41
C LYS A 105 -0.29 -12.24 9.23
N ARG A 106 -0.68 -11.12 9.84
CA ARG A 106 -2.05 -10.58 9.70
C ARG A 106 -2.38 -10.20 8.25
N ILE A 107 -1.41 -9.67 7.52
CA ILE A 107 -1.55 -9.35 6.09
C ILE A 107 -1.79 -10.63 5.27
N LYS A 108 -1.03 -11.70 5.56
CA LYS A 108 -1.27 -13.02 4.93
C LYS A 108 -2.65 -13.58 5.28
N GLU A 109 -3.10 -13.41 6.52
CA GLU A 109 -4.43 -13.85 6.99
C GLU A 109 -5.58 -13.08 6.31
N LEU A 110 -5.33 -11.86 5.80
CA LEU A 110 -6.27 -11.16 4.90
C LEU A 110 -6.36 -11.76 3.48
N GLY A 111 -5.51 -12.73 3.15
CA GLY A 111 -5.43 -13.29 1.81
C GLY A 111 -4.58 -12.47 0.84
N ALA A 112 -3.68 -11.62 1.35
CA ALA A 112 -2.69 -10.96 0.50
C ALA A 112 -1.65 -11.96 -0.03
N ASP A 113 -1.33 -11.83 -1.30
CA ASP A 113 -0.31 -12.58 -2.03
C ASP A 113 1.10 -11.98 -1.81
N ALA A 114 1.18 -10.71 -1.40
CA ALA A 114 2.42 -10.05 -1.03
C ALA A 114 2.23 -8.93 0.01
N VAL A 115 3.30 -8.68 0.75
CA VAL A 115 3.49 -7.51 1.62
C VAL A 115 4.30 -6.49 0.84
N LYS A 116 3.85 -5.24 0.81
CA LYS A 116 4.60 -4.09 0.26
C LYS A 116 4.97 -3.15 1.40
N ILE A 117 6.17 -2.58 1.29
CA ILE A 117 6.62 -1.46 2.11
C ILE A 117 7.14 -0.34 1.22
N LEU A 118 7.01 0.90 1.68
CA LEU A 118 7.71 2.05 1.12
C LEU A 118 8.84 2.45 2.07
N LEU A 119 10.05 2.56 1.52
CA LEU A 119 11.23 3.02 2.25
C LEU A 119 11.77 4.27 1.59
N TYR A 120 11.85 5.37 2.34
CA TYR A 120 12.65 6.52 1.93
C TYR A 120 14.12 6.24 2.23
N TYR A 121 14.92 6.14 1.18
CA TYR A 121 16.32 5.79 1.30
C TYR A 121 17.19 6.82 0.58
N ASP A 122 18.09 7.44 1.32
CA ASP A 122 19.16 8.26 0.79
C ASP A 122 20.47 7.52 1.08
N VAL A 123 21.26 7.25 0.04
CA VAL A 123 22.52 6.51 0.19
C VAL A 123 23.56 7.31 0.97
N ASP A 124 23.40 8.65 0.99
CA ASP A 124 24.30 9.59 1.65
C ASP A 124 23.80 10.01 3.06
N ASP A 125 22.69 9.44 3.53
CA ASP A 125 22.22 9.62 4.91
C ASP A 125 23.28 9.11 5.92
N LYS A 126 23.21 9.59 7.15
CA LYS A 126 24.17 9.18 8.19
C LYS A 126 24.16 7.64 8.36
N PRO A 127 25.32 6.98 8.53
CA PRO A 127 25.39 5.53 8.65
C PRO A 127 24.43 4.96 9.71
N GLU A 128 24.29 5.61 10.86
CA GLU A 128 23.38 5.22 11.93
C GLU A 128 21.89 5.30 11.55
N ILE A 129 21.51 6.22 10.66
CA ILE A 129 20.14 6.33 10.13
C ILE A 129 19.88 5.17 9.16
N ASN A 130 20.84 4.90 8.28
CA ASN A 130 20.71 3.83 7.29
C ASN A 130 20.74 2.44 7.95
N ASP A 131 21.47 2.25 9.04
CA ASP A 131 21.48 1.00 9.83
C ASP A 131 20.09 0.72 10.44
N ILE A 132 19.39 1.74 10.95
CA ILE A 132 17.99 1.59 11.42
C ILE A 132 17.07 1.13 10.27
N LYS A 133 17.23 1.70 9.07
CA LYS A 133 16.45 1.34 7.88
C LYS A 133 16.75 -0.09 7.43
N HIS A 134 18.02 -0.50 7.42
CA HIS A 134 18.44 -1.86 7.10
C HIS A 134 17.85 -2.87 8.08
N ALA A 135 18.03 -2.64 9.39
CA ALA A 135 17.48 -3.51 10.43
C ALA A 135 15.95 -3.63 10.34
N LEU A 136 15.23 -2.57 9.95
CA LEU A 136 13.79 -2.67 9.73
C LEU A 136 13.47 -3.59 8.54
N VAL A 137 14.14 -3.41 7.40
CA VAL A 137 13.91 -4.23 6.19
C VAL A 137 14.24 -5.70 6.47
N GLU A 138 15.32 -6.00 7.19
CA GLU A 138 15.69 -7.35 7.62
C GLU A 138 14.60 -8.01 8.45
N ARG A 139 14.02 -7.28 9.43
CA ARG A 139 12.92 -7.79 10.27
C ARG A 139 11.67 -8.08 9.46
N ILE A 140 11.40 -7.32 8.41
CA ILE A 140 10.24 -7.52 7.53
C ILE A 140 10.47 -8.68 6.56
N GLY A 141 11.72 -8.87 6.11
CA GLY A 141 12.09 -9.94 5.18
C GLY A 141 12.29 -11.33 5.82
N SER A 142 12.38 -11.39 7.16
CA SER A 142 12.52 -12.63 7.95
C SER A 142 11.18 -13.33 8.20
#